data_AF-A0A2E4GY54-F1
#
_entry.id   AF-A0A2E4GY54-F1
#
_cell.length_a   1.000
_cell.length_b   1.000
_cell.length_c   1.000
_cell.angle_alpha   90.00
_cell.angle_beta   90.00
_cell.angle_gamma   90.00
#
_symmetry.space_group_name_H-M   'P 1'
#
loop_
_entity.id
_entity.type
_entity.pdbx_description
1 polymer ?
#
loop_
_entity_poly.entity_id
_entity_poly.type
_entity_poly.pdbx_seq_one_letter_code
_entity_poly.pdbx_strand_id
1 'polypeptide(L)'
;MIQTMFKLFAICFAFALLPNATEASNLLQPNSKYSPRQVVEIQLRALQQNDDPTPGNGIAQAWAFAHPNNRAVTGPLARFTQMISSTNYRFLIGHETHNIETVVKTMKMALYRVTIISDGGKKYSLQWRVLKVQSGALSGAWMTVAVSPPQRAGNAI
;
A
#
# COMPACT_ATOMS: atom_id res chain seq x y z
N MET A 1 -54.83 50.68 -23.30
CA MET A 1 -54.64 49.72 -22.19
C MET A 1 -54.24 48.38 -22.80
N ILE A 2 -52.95 48.16 -23.07
CA ILE A 2 -52.40 46.87 -23.54
C ILE A 2 -51.07 46.69 -22.80
N GLN A 3 -51.07 45.80 -21.82
CA GLN A 3 -49.86 45.34 -21.15
C GLN A 3 -49.23 44.24 -21.99
N THR A 4 -47.94 44.35 -22.29
CA THR A 4 -47.16 43.20 -22.80
C THR A 4 -46.02 42.97 -21.82
N MET A 5 -46.13 41.85 -21.11
CA MET A 5 -45.24 41.41 -20.04
C MET A 5 -43.82 41.15 -20.56
N PHE A 6 -42.82 41.75 -19.92
CA PHE A 6 -41.44 41.28 -19.96
C PHE A 6 -41.39 39.88 -19.33
N LYS A 7 -41.19 38.84 -20.14
CA LYS A 7 -40.87 37.50 -19.63
C LYS A 7 -39.41 37.51 -19.17
N LEU A 8 -39.18 37.61 -17.86
CA LEU A 8 -37.89 37.30 -17.24
C LEU A 8 -37.57 35.82 -17.49
N PHE A 9 -36.51 35.54 -18.24
CA PHE A 9 -35.97 34.19 -18.37
C PHE A 9 -35.04 33.94 -17.16
N ALA A 10 -35.58 33.42 -16.08
CA ALA A 10 -34.79 32.99 -14.93
C ALA A 10 -34.14 31.63 -15.25
N ILE A 11 -32.84 31.65 -15.58
CA ILE A 11 -32.05 30.43 -15.71
C ILE A 11 -31.73 29.95 -14.29
N CYS A 12 -32.52 29.00 -13.78
CA CYS A 12 -32.18 28.24 -12.58
C CYS A 12 -31.04 27.28 -12.91
N PHE A 13 -29.81 27.65 -12.59
CA PHE A 13 -28.67 26.74 -12.61
C PHE A 13 -28.75 25.85 -11.36
N ALA A 14 -29.53 24.78 -11.42
CA ALA A 14 -29.54 23.75 -10.38
C ALA A 14 -28.22 22.97 -10.49
N PHE A 15 -27.22 23.36 -9.70
CA PHE A 15 -26.01 22.59 -9.51
C PHE A 15 -26.37 21.33 -8.71
N ALA A 16 -26.70 20.27 -9.41
CA ALA A 16 -26.93 18.97 -8.81
C ALA A 16 -25.63 18.50 -8.15
N LEU A 17 -25.60 18.48 -6.82
CA LEU A 17 -24.57 17.79 -6.03
C LEU A 17 -24.70 16.29 -6.32
N LEU A 18 -23.99 15.80 -7.34
CA LEU A 18 -23.81 14.37 -7.51
C LEU A 18 -22.98 13.87 -6.32
N PRO A 19 -23.42 12.82 -5.61
CA PRO A 19 -22.55 12.17 -4.64
C PRO A 19 -21.34 11.63 -5.40
N ASN A 20 -20.13 12.04 -5.01
CA ASN A 20 -18.92 11.43 -5.51
C ASN A 20 -19.00 9.94 -5.17
N ALA A 21 -19.20 9.08 -6.17
CA ALA A 21 -18.97 7.66 -6.02
C ALA A 21 -17.50 7.53 -5.63
N THR A 22 -17.25 7.23 -4.36
CA THR A 22 -15.92 6.80 -3.93
C THR A 22 -15.70 5.48 -4.63
N GLU A 23 -14.91 5.49 -5.71
CA GLU A 23 -14.45 4.25 -6.33
C GLU A 23 -13.83 3.42 -5.21
N ALA A 24 -14.48 2.29 -4.90
CA ALA A 24 -13.91 1.35 -3.97
C ALA A 24 -12.57 0.92 -4.55
N SER A 25 -11.48 1.32 -3.87
CA SER A 25 -10.14 0.86 -4.24
C SER A 25 -10.18 -0.67 -4.33
N ASN A 26 -9.96 -1.19 -5.53
CA ASN A 26 -10.01 -2.62 -5.80
C ASN A 26 -8.68 -3.25 -5.35
N LEU A 27 -8.48 -3.28 -4.03
CA LEU A 27 -7.27 -3.82 -3.41
C LEU A 27 -7.17 -5.31 -3.72
N LEU A 28 -6.01 -5.73 -4.24
CA LEU A 28 -5.66 -7.13 -4.33
C LEU A 28 -5.70 -7.76 -2.93
N GLN A 29 -6.33 -8.92 -2.84
CA GLN A 29 -6.44 -9.69 -1.61
C GLN A 29 -5.43 -10.84 -1.58
N PRO A 30 -4.88 -11.18 -0.40
CA PRO A 30 -4.02 -12.34 -0.26
C PRO A 30 -4.79 -13.61 -0.66
N ASN A 31 -4.16 -14.46 -1.46
CA ASN A 31 -4.70 -15.76 -1.83
C ASN A 31 -3.55 -16.73 -2.16
N SER A 32 -3.87 -18.01 -2.31
CA SER A 32 -2.90 -19.09 -2.50
C SER A 32 -2.19 -19.09 -3.87
N LYS A 33 -2.64 -18.29 -4.83
CA LYS A 33 -2.03 -18.20 -6.18
C LYS A 33 -0.77 -17.34 -6.18
N TYR A 34 -0.64 -16.40 -5.23
CA TYR A 34 0.56 -15.57 -5.13
C TYR A 34 1.70 -16.34 -4.48
N SER A 35 2.87 -16.31 -5.11
CA SER A 35 4.12 -16.73 -4.51
C SER A 35 4.56 -15.76 -3.40
N PRO A 36 5.43 -16.18 -2.47
CA PRO A 36 5.92 -15.28 -1.43
C PRO A 36 6.67 -14.06 -1.98
N ARG A 37 7.32 -14.17 -3.14
CA ARG A 37 8.02 -13.05 -3.79
C ARG A 37 7.03 -12.06 -4.40
N GLN A 38 5.98 -12.57 -5.06
CA GLN A 38 4.91 -11.75 -5.62
C GLN A 38 4.19 -10.94 -4.53
N VAL A 39 4.02 -11.48 -3.32
CA VAL A 39 3.47 -10.72 -2.20
C VAL A 39 4.33 -9.49 -1.90
N VAL A 40 5.65 -9.65 -1.79
CA VAL A 40 6.56 -8.52 -1.54
C VAL A 40 6.55 -7.54 -2.73
N GLU A 41 6.56 -8.03 -3.97
CA GLU A 41 6.45 -7.21 -5.18
C GLU A 41 5.15 -6.38 -5.22
N ILE A 42 4.00 -6.98 -4.89
CA ILE A 42 2.72 -6.27 -4.85
C ILE A 42 2.79 -5.12 -3.85
N GLN A 43 3.29 -5.38 -2.64
CA GLN A 43 3.39 -4.35 -1.62
C GLN A 43 4.37 -3.23 -2.02
N LEU A 44 5.54 -3.58 -2.56
CA LEU A 44 6.54 -2.59 -2.97
C LEU A 44 6.09 -1.76 -4.16
N ARG A 45 5.50 -2.35 -5.20
CA ARG A 45 4.96 -1.61 -6.35
C ARG A 45 3.83 -0.68 -5.93
N ALA A 46 2.96 -1.14 -5.04
CA ALA A 46 1.88 -0.30 -4.53
C ALA A 46 2.44 0.89 -3.73
N LEU A 47 3.43 0.69 -2.87
CA LEU A 47 4.10 1.78 -2.14
C LEU A 47 4.87 2.73 -3.07
N GLN A 48 5.47 2.20 -4.14
CA GLN A 48 6.10 3.00 -5.19
C GLN A 48 5.09 3.93 -5.87
N GLN A 49 3.86 3.46 -6.11
CA GLN A 49 2.77 4.19 -6.75
C GLN A 49 1.68 4.56 -5.73
N ASN A 50 2.10 5.14 -4.60
CA ASN A 50 1.23 5.21 -3.40
C ASN A 50 -0.12 5.89 -3.61
N ASP A 51 -0.19 6.85 -4.52
CA ASP A 51 -1.37 7.69 -4.71
C ASP A 51 -2.17 7.32 -5.98
N ASP A 52 -1.89 6.15 -6.58
CA ASP A 52 -2.60 5.60 -7.74
C ASP A 52 -3.45 4.37 -7.32
N PRO A 53 -4.77 4.35 -7.58
CA PRO A 53 -5.57 5.37 -8.28
C PRO A 53 -6.02 6.53 -7.39
N THR A 54 -5.84 6.42 -6.07
CA THR A 54 -6.23 7.47 -5.11
C THR A 54 -5.16 7.64 -4.03
N PRO A 55 -5.10 8.81 -3.36
CA PRO A 55 -4.11 9.08 -2.32
C PRO A 55 -4.06 8.01 -1.24
N GLY A 56 -2.87 7.48 -0.96
CA GLY A 56 -2.66 6.45 0.07
C GLY A 56 -3.10 5.03 -0.31
N ASN A 57 -3.52 4.79 -1.55
CA ASN A 57 -3.89 3.46 -2.04
C ASN A 57 -2.76 2.43 -1.87
N GLY A 58 -1.51 2.82 -2.09
CA GLY A 58 -0.34 1.95 -1.94
C GLY A 58 -0.15 1.41 -0.52
N ILE A 59 -0.30 2.28 0.47
CA ILE A 59 -0.28 1.91 1.89
C ILE A 59 -1.44 0.94 2.21
N ALA A 60 -2.64 1.22 1.71
CA ALA A 60 -3.80 0.35 1.91
C ALA A 60 -3.56 -1.05 1.30
N GLN A 61 -2.99 -1.10 0.09
CA GLN A 61 -2.61 -2.33 -0.58
C GLN A 61 -1.53 -3.10 0.20
N ALA A 62 -0.52 -2.39 0.73
CA ALA A 62 0.50 -2.99 1.56
C ALA A 62 -0.10 -3.60 2.85
N TRP A 63 -1.04 -2.89 3.49
CA TRP A 63 -1.73 -3.37 4.68
C TRP A 63 -2.65 -4.58 4.39
N ALA A 64 -3.27 -4.64 3.20
CA ALA A 64 -4.11 -5.77 2.78
C ALA A 64 -3.35 -7.11 2.80
N PHE A 65 -2.05 -7.10 2.47
CA PHE A 65 -1.18 -8.28 2.53
C PHE A 65 -0.45 -8.50 3.87
N ALA A 66 -0.70 -7.65 4.88
CA ALA A 66 -0.11 -7.82 6.21
C ALA A 66 -0.79 -8.97 6.98
N HIS A 67 0.00 -9.93 7.45
CA HIS A 67 -0.45 -11.06 8.27
C HIS A 67 -1.14 -10.56 9.56
N PRO A 68 -2.13 -11.28 10.13
CA PRO A 68 -2.77 -10.91 11.40
C PRO A 68 -1.77 -10.56 12.52
N ASN A 69 -0.73 -11.36 12.71
CA ASN A 69 0.35 -11.08 13.68
C ASN A 69 1.10 -9.76 13.40
N ASN A 70 1.25 -9.36 12.14
CA ASN A 70 1.85 -8.06 11.80
C ASN A 70 0.87 -6.92 12.16
N ARG A 71 -0.40 -7.07 11.78
CA ARG A 71 -1.47 -6.10 12.11
C ARG A 71 -1.66 -5.93 13.62
N ALA A 72 -1.45 -6.99 14.41
CA ALA A 72 -1.49 -6.91 15.87
C ALA A 72 -0.40 -5.96 16.43
N VAL A 73 0.74 -5.83 15.74
CA VAL A 73 1.85 -4.94 16.12
C VAL A 73 1.69 -3.54 15.53
N THR A 74 1.38 -3.46 14.23
CA THR A 74 1.32 -2.17 13.51
C THR A 74 -0.02 -1.46 13.66
N GLY A 75 -1.06 -2.18 14.07
CA GLY A 75 -2.40 -1.68 14.28
C GLY A 75 -3.26 -1.58 13.02
N PRO A 76 -4.45 -0.97 13.15
CA PRO A 76 -5.39 -0.77 12.05
C PRO A 76 -4.79 0.14 10.96
N LEU A 77 -5.42 0.16 9.78
CA LEU A 77 -4.92 0.90 8.62
C LEU A 77 -4.50 2.34 8.95
N ALA A 78 -5.28 3.09 9.72
CA ALA A 78 -4.93 4.47 10.11
C ALA A 78 -3.58 4.56 10.83
N ARG A 79 -3.29 3.66 11.78
CA ARG A 79 -2.01 3.61 12.50
C ARG A 79 -0.87 3.13 11.60
N PHE A 80 -1.15 2.15 10.73
CA PHE A 80 -0.19 1.68 9.75
C PHE A 80 0.21 2.81 8.77
N THR A 81 -0.76 3.61 8.30
CA THR A 81 -0.52 4.78 7.47
C THR A 81 0.39 5.79 8.18
N GLN A 82 0.11 6.11 9.44
CA GLN A 82 0.99 7.00 10.22
C GLN A 82 2.41 6.45 10.34
N MET A 83 2.56 5.15 10.58
CA MET A 83 3.86 4.48 10.66
C MET A 83 4.64 4.58 9.35
N ILE A 84 4.03 4.23 8.21
CA ILE A 84 4.70 4.27 6.90
C ILE A 84 5.03 5.71 6.48
N SER A 85 4.16 6.67 6.81
CA SER A 85 4.39 8.09 6.51
C SER A 85 5.42 8.77 7.42
N SER A 86 5.86 8.11 8.51
CA SER A 86 6.87 8.64 9.42
C SER A 86 8.27 8.67 8.80
N THR A 87 9.16 9.51 9.33
CA THR A 87 10.56 9.66 8.87
C THR A 87 11.33 8.33 8.78
N ASN A 88 10.96 7.33 9.58
CA ASN A 88 11.61 6.02 9.60
C ASN A 88 11.26 5.13 8.41
N TYR A 89 10.14 5.38 7.71
CA TYR A 89 9.64 4.51 6.64
C TYR A 89 9.19 5.25 5.38
N ARG A 90 9.11 6.60 5.43
CA ARG A 90 8.63 7.44 4.31
C ARG A 90 9.38 7.21 3.00
N PHE A 91 10.63 6.76 3.07
CA PHE A 91 11.45 6.41 1.90
C PHE A 91 10.87 5.24 1.07
N LEU A 92 9.92 4.47 1.61
CA LEU A 92 9.21 3.43 0.87
C LEU A 92 8.15 4.01 -0.06
N ILE A 93 7.58 5.16 0.28
CA ILE A 93 6.54 5.81 -0.52
C ILE A 93 7.21 6.55 -1.68
N GLY A 94 6.80 6.26 -2.91
CA GLY A 94 7.31 6.97 -4.09
C GLY A 94 8.78 6.67 -4.41
N HIS A 95 9.32 5.56 -3.91
CA HIS A 95 10.73 5.21 -4.13
C HIS A 95 11.03 4.98 -5.62
N GLU A 96 12.27 5.25 -6.04
CA GLU A 96 12.68 5.20 -7.44
C GLU A 96 12.79 3.75 -7.95
N THR A 97 13.52 2.91 -7.22
CA THR A 97 13.71 1.49 -7.57
C THR A 97 13.81 0.60 -6.35
N HIS A 98 13.54 -0.69 -6.55
CA HIS A 98 13.75 -1.70 -5.53
C HIS A 98 14.31 -3.00 -6.13
N ASN A 99 15.05 -3.74 -5.31
CA ASN A 99 15.51 -5.09 -5.62
C ASN A 99 15.10 -6.05 -4.49
N ILE A 100 14.72 -7.27 -4.84
CA ILE A 100 14.26 -8.31 -3.91
C ILE A 100 15.12 -9.55 -4.10
N GLU A 101 16.01 -9.80 -3.13
CA GLU A 101 16.88 -10.96 -3.09
C GLU A 101 16.34 -12.00 -2.11
N THR A 102 16.34 -13.27 -2.50
CA THR A 102 15.93 -14.35 -1.58
C THR A 102 17.08 -14.64 -0.62
N VAL A 103 16.82 -14.54 0.69
CA VAL A 103 17.78 -14.94 1.72
C VAL A 103 17.48 -16.37 2.18
N VAL A 104 16.21 -16.66 2.48
CA VAL A 104 15.74 -18.00 2.85
C VAL A 104 14.37 -18.24 2.22
N LYS A 105 14.12 -19.46 1.74
CA LYS A 105 12.79 -19.89 1.31
C LYS A 105 12.55 -21.34 1.73
N THR A 106 11.42 -21.56 2.39
CA THR A 106 10.92 -22.88 2.80
C THR A 106 9.47 -23.04 2.35
N MET A 107 8.86 -24.18 2.67
CA MET A 107 7.44 -24.43 2.37
C MET A 107 6.48 -23.51 3.15
N LYS A 108 6.90 -22.94 4.29
CA LYS A 108 6.03 -22.18 5.20
C LYS A 108 6.49 -20.74 5.45
N MET A 109 7.72 -20.40 5.11
CA MET A 109 8.33 -19.10 5.37
C MET A 109 9.26 -18.71 4.22
N ALA A 110 9.29 -17.43 3.87
CA ALA A 110 10.37 -16.85 3.09
C ALA A 110 10.87 -15.54 3.70
N LEU A 111 12.16 -15.31 3.56
CA LEU A 111 12.87 -14.11 3.99
C LEU A 111 13.57 -13.51 2.78
N TYR A 112 13.31 -12.23 2.54
CA TYR A 112 13.95 -11.47 1.47
C TYR A 112 14.81 -10.35 2.05
N ARG A 113 15.91 -10.06 1.36
CA ARG A 113 16.61 -8.78 1.50
C ARG A 113 16.03 -7.86 0.44
N VAL A 114 15.45 -6.75 0.88
CA VAL A 114 14.89 -5.72 0.01
C VAL A 114 15.80 -4.51 0.05
N THR A 115 16.32 -4.13 -1.11
CA THR A 115 17.05 -2.88 -1.29
C THR A 115 16.14 -1.85 -1.92
N ILE A 116 16.04 -0.65 -1.34
CA ILE A 116 15.25 0.47 -1.84
C ILE A 116 16.18 1.63 -2.18
N ILE A 117 15.98 2.24 -3.35
CA ILE A 117 16.49 3.55 -3.69
C ILE A 117 15.33 4.53 -3.56
N SER A 118 15.39 5.44 -2.59
CA SER A 118 14.34 6.44 -2.38
C SER A 118 14.27 7.44 -3.53
N ASP A 119 13.21 8.24 -3.60
CA ASP A 119 13.08 9.39 -4.50
C ASP A 119 14.28 10.35 -4.49
N GLY A 120 14.91 10.55 -3.33
CA GLY A 120 16.14 11.34 -3.18
C GLY A 120 17.45 10.56 -3.38
N GLY A 121 17.43 9.40 -4.02
CA GLY A 121 18.63 8.59 -4.34
C GLY A 121 19.29 7.88 -3.16
N LYS A 122 18.70 7.90 -1.96
CA LYS A 122 19.27 7.25 -0.77
C LYS A 122 18.97 5.76 -0.78
N LYS A 123 19.99 4.95 -0.46
CA LYS A 123 19.89 3.48 -0.40
C LYS A 123 19.55 2.97 1.00
N TYR A 124 18.52 2.14 1.07
CA TYR A 124 18.06 1.44 2.29
C TYR A 124 18.02 -0.07 2.05
N SER A 125 18.34 -0.85 3.08
CA SER A 125 18.22 -2.31 3.08
C SER A 125 17.32 -2.76 4.23
N LEU A 126 16.38 -3.66 3.94
CA LEU A 126 15.45 -4.25 4.90
C LEU A 126 15.42 -5.77 4.76
N GLN A 127 15.09 -6.45 5.84
CA GLN A 127 14.64 -7.83 5.80
C GLN A 127 13.11 -7.89 5.78
N TRP A 128 12.56 -8.61 4.81
CA TRP A 128 11.13 -8.75 4.60
C TRP A 128 10.70 -10.20 4.76
N ARG A 129 9.93 -10.49 5.82
CA ARG A 129 9.54 -11.85 6.17
C ARG A 129 8.07 -12.11 5.86
N VAL A 130 7.82 -13.15 5.10
CA VAL A 130 6.48 -13.64 4.74
C VAL A 130 6.24 -15.04 5.26
N LEU A 131 5.03 -15.32 5.72
CA LEU A 131 4.59 -16.64 6.16
C LEU A 131 3.41 -17.12 5.32
N LYS A 132 3.35 -18.44 5.13
CA LYS A 132 2.18 -19.10 4.56
C LYS A 132 1.14 -19.31 5.67
N VAL A 133 -0.07 -18.78 5.47
CA VAL A 133 -1.20 -18.98 6.39
C VAL A 133 -1.56 -20.47 6.39
N GLN A 134 -1.73 -21.05 7.58
CA GLN A 134 -1.93 -22.51 7.73
C GLN A 134 -3.41 -22.91 7.85
N SER A 135 -4.30 -22.00 8.25
CA SER A 135 -5.71 -22.31 8.52
C SER A 135 -6.61 -21.09 8.30
N GLY A 136 -7.93 -21.31 8.27
CA GLY A 136 -8.94 -20.28 8.04
C GLY A 136 -9.15 -19.94 6.56
N ALA A 137 -9.92 -18.89 6.30
CA ALA A 137 -10.33 -18.49 4.95
C ALA A 137 -9.17 -18.14 4.00
N LEU A 138 -8.03 -17.73 4.55
CA LEU A 138 -6.82 -17.38 3.79
C LEU A 138 -5.78 -18.51 3.79
N SER A 139 -6.15 -19.73 4.19
CA SER A 139 -5.22 -20.87 4.21
C SER A 139 -4.52 -21.05 2.86
N GLY A 140 -3.20 -21.23 2.91
CA GLY A 140 -2.34 -21.33 1.75
C GLY A 140 -1.89 -19.99 1.14
N ALA A 141 -2.46 -18.86 1.53
CA ALA A 141 -1.97 -17.54 1.11
C ALA A 141 -0.64 -17.19 1.79
N TRP A 142 0.19 -16.42 1.09
CA TRP A 142 1.40 -15.82 1.67
C TRP A 142 1.11 -14.40 2.14
N MET A 143 1.60 -14.02 3.31
CA MET A 143 1.37 -12.71 3.92
C MET A 143 2.59 -12.22 4.68
N THR A 144 2.78 -10.90 4.74
CA THR A 144 3.93 -10.28 5.42
C THR A 144 3.73 -10.26 6.91
N VAL A 145 4.62 -10.96 7.64
CA VAL A 145 4.58 -11.06 9.10
C VAL A 145 5.48 -10.04 9.79
N ALA A 146 6.57 -9.61 9.15
CA ALA A 146 7.50 -8.64 9.72
C ALA A 146 8.37 -8.00 8.64
N VAL A 147 8.75 -6.75 8.87
CA VAL A 147 9.79 -6.03 8.13
C VAL A 147 10.76 -5.48 9.17
N SER A 148 12.07 -5.65 8.96
CA SER A 148 13.07 -5.11 9.89
C SER A 148 13.14 -3.58 9.84
N PRO A 149 13.71 -2.93 10.87
CA PRO A 149 14.17 -1.57 10.73
C PRO A 149 15.13 -1.43 9.53
N PRO A 150 15.16 -0.25 8.88
CA PRO A 150 16.02 -0.02 7.71
C PRO A 150 17.49 0.16 8.10
N GLN A 151 18.38 -0.49 7.35
CA GLN A 151 19.81 -0.21 7.38
C GLN A 151 20.16 0.75 6.23
N ARG A 152 20.85 1.85 6.53
CA ARG A 152 21.31 2.82 5.54
C ARG A 152 22.71 2.45 5.06
N ALA A 153 23.01 2.69 3.77
CA ALA A 153 24.32 2.35 3.20
C ALA A 153 25.52 3.01 3.91
N GLY A 154 25.32 4.13 4.62
CA GLY A 154 26.37 4.78 5.43
C GLY A 154 26.48 4.29 6.88
N ASN A 155 25.62 3.36 7.30
CA ASN A 155 25.59 2.79 8.66
C ASN A 155 26.04 1.31 8.69
N ALA A 156 26.52 0.79 7.56
CA ALA A 156 27.14 -0.53 7.50
C ALA A 156 28.58 -0.37 8.00
N ILE A 157 28.84 -0.87 9.21
CA ILE A 157 30.18 -0.99 9.79
C ILE A 157 30.89 -2.20 9.21
#